data_AF-A0A151LWJ2-F1
#
_entry.id   AF-A0A151LWJ2-F1
#
_cell.length_a   1.000
_cell.length_b   1.000
_cell.length_c   1.000
_cell.angle_alpha   90.00
_cell.angle_beta   90.00
_cell.angle_gamma   90.00
#
_symmetry.space_group_name_H-M   'P 1'
#
loop_
_entity.id
_entity.type
_entity.pdbx_description
1 polymer ?
#
loop_
_entity_poly.entity_id
_entity_poly.type
_entity_poly.pdbx_seq_one_letter_code
_entity_poly.pdbx_strand_id
1 'polypeptide(L)'
;MLFLSNVLFRCKSKRVHINLISSCASNYIYSTYISPSKSKYRLSLRKHDPVVNRHVMFYQKHIKAKSKKKWKNKNLRPLLKRVEKSYLYGKFNKLIDNTYRSLPRMS
;
A
#
# COMPACT_ATOMS: atom_id res chain seq x y z
N MET A 1 32.48 25.72 22.44
CA MET A 1 32.28 24.38 21.85
C MET A 1 30.81 24.01 22.00
N LEU A 2 30.04 23.95 20.91
CA LEU A 2 28.59 23.71 20.97
C LEU A 2 28.27 22.21 20.91
N PHE A 3 27.99 21.63 22.09
CA PHE A 3 27.59 20.22 22.30
C PHE A 3 26.14 19.89 21.85
N LEU A 4 25.45 20.76 21.11
CA LEU A 4 24.04 20.58 20.71
C LEU A 4 23.84 19.82 19.39
N SER A 5 24.90 19.40 18.70
CA SER A 5 24.81 18.74 17.38
C SER A 5 23.91 17.50 17.41
N ASN A 6 24.01 16.65 18.43
CA ASN A 6 23.26 15.39 18.49
C ASN A 6 21.72 15.56 18.62
N VAL A 7 21.25 16.69 19.15
CA VAL A 7 19.80 16.96 19.29
C VAL A 7 19.22 17.52 17.99
N LEU A 8 19.96 18.41 17.32
CA LEU A 8 19.58 18.99 16.01
C LEU A 8 19.65 17.97 14.86
N PHE A 9 20.61 17.03 14.90
CA PHE A 9 20.78 16.01 13.85
C PHE A 9 19.92 14.75 14.04
N ARG A 10 19.02 14.72 15.03
CA ARG A 10 18.06 13.62 15.19
C ARG A 10 16.95 13.76 14.15
N CYS A 11 17.26 13.38 12.92
CA CYS A 11 16.33 13.39 11.80
C CYS A 11 15.21 12.37 12.05
N LYS A 12 14.08 12.84 12.61
CA LYS A 12 12.82 12.09 12.76
C LYS A 12 12.11 11.81 11.42
N SER A 13 12.78 12.06 10.29
CA SER A 13 12.20 11.85 8.97
C SER A 13 11.97 10.36 8.74
N LYS A 14 10.76 10.01 8.28
CA LYS A 14 10.40 8.64 7.86
C LYS A 14 11.49 8.13 6.93
N ARG A 15 12.09 6.97 7.15
CA ARG A 15 13.09 6.41 6.22
C ARG A 15 12.47 5.37 5.30
N VAL A 16 12.93 5.33 4.06
CA VAL A 16 12.49 4.37 3.05
C VAL A 16 13.41 3.16 3.10
N HIS A 17 12.84 1.99 3.38
CA HIS A 17 13.57 0.72 3.32
C HIS A 17 13.83 0.33 1.86
N ILE A 18 15.07 -0.04 1.56
CA ILE A 18 15.49 -0.44 0.22
C ILE A 18 16.39 -1.68 0.29
N ASN A 19 16.37 -2.45 -0.79
CA ASN A 19 17.23 -3.62 -0.95
C ASN A 19 18.30 -3.32 -2.01
N LEU A 20 19.52 -3.76 -1.75
CA LEU A 20 20.67 -3.64 -2.64
C LEU A 20 21.07 -5.03 -3.12
N ILE A 21 21.25 -5.23 -4.42
CA ILE A 21 21.63 -6.49 -5.05
C ILE A 21 23.10 -6.39 -5.50
N SER A 22 23.86 -7.47 -5.29
CA SER A 22 25.25 -7.60 -5.75
C SER A 22 25.36 -7.51 -7.27
N SER A 23 26.39 -6.82 -7.77
CA SER A 23 26.72 -6.77 -9.20
C SER A 23 27.15 -8.12 -9.76
N CYS A 24 27.67 -9.02 -8.91
CA CYS A 24 28.24 -10.30 -9.32
C CYS A 24 27.19 -11.43 -9.46
N ALA A 25 25.90 -11.11 -9.54
CA ALA A 25 24.80 -12.08 -9.68
C ALA A 25 24.79 -13.21 -8.62
N SER A 26 25.41 -12.99 -7.46
CA SER A 26 25.48 -13.92 -6.32
C SER A 26 24.17 -14.10 -5.56
N ASN A 27 23.13 -13.35 -5.92
CA ASN A 27 21.87 -13.22 -5.20
C ASN A 27 21.99 -12.74 -3.74
N TYR A 28 23.17 -12.29 -3.30
CA TYR A 28 23.34 -11.70 -1.98
C TYR A 28 22.69 -10.31 -1.92
N ILE A 29 21.94 -10.03 -0.86
CA ILE A 29 21.13 -8.82 -0.71
C ILE A 29 21.40 -8.14 0.62
N TYR A 30 21.67 -6.84 0.57
CA TYR A 30 21.67 -5.98 1.75
C TYR A 30 20.38 -5.18 1.85
N SER A 31 19.83 -5.07 3.06
CA SER A 31 18.77 -4.13 3.40
C SER A 31 19.36 -2.86 4.01
N THR A 32 18.92 -1.70 3.53
CA THR A 32 19.36 -0.39 4.06
C THR A 32 18.19 0.60 4.05
N TYR A 33 18.39 1.74 4.71
CA TYR A 33 17.41 2.82 4.80
C TYR A 33 17.94 4.10 4.16
N ILE A 34 17.14 4.72 3.30
CA ILE A 34 17.45 6.00 2.66
C ILE A 34 16.45 7.07 3.13
N SER A 35 16.91 8.33 3.19
CA SER A 35 16.02 9.47 3.44
C SER A 35 15.05 9.68 2.27
N PRO A 36 13.77 10.05 2.50
CA PRO A 36 12.77 10.18 1.42
C PRO A 36 13.19 11.14 0.32
N SER A 37 13.86 12.24 0.66
CA SER A 37 14.38 13.22 -0.30
C SER A 37 15.43 12.67 -1.26
N LYS A 38 16.25 11.70 -0.79
CA LYS A 38 17.30 11.05 -1.59
C LYS A 38 16.77 9.83 -2.34
N SER A 39 15.54 9.38 -2.06
CA SER A 39 14.95 8.20 -2.69
C SER A 39 14.66 8.37 -4.19
N LYS A 40 14.68 9.62 -4.71
CA LYS A 40 14.60 9.93 -6.13
C LYS A 40 15.77 9.34 -6.94
N TYR A 41 16.94 9.21 -6.31
CA TYR A 41 18.16 8.69 -6.94
C TYR A 41 18.42 7.26 -6.51
N ARG A 42 18.95 6.43 -7.43
CA ARG A 42 19.29 5.04 -7.14
C ARG A 42 20.59 4.99 -6.34
N LEU A 43 20.58 4.23 -5.24
CA LEU A 43 21.79 4.02 -4.44
C LEU A 43 22.71 2.99 -5.09
N SER A 44 24.00 3.29 -5.10
CA SER A 44 25.08 2.33 -5.36
C SER A 44 26.11 2.41 -4.23
N LEU A 45 26.52 1.25 -3.71
CA LEU A 45 27.49 1.15 -2.61
C LEU A 45 28.48 0.03 -2.88
N ARG A 46 29.75 0.22 -2.54
CA ARG A 46 30.75 -0.85 -2.55
C ARG A 46 30.73 -1.58 -1.20
N LYS A 47 30.41 -2.88 -1.19
CA LYS A 47 30.34 -3.72 0.02
C LYS A 47 30.95 -5.10 -0.23
N HIS A 48 31.31 -5.79 0.85
CA HIS A 48 31.78 -7.17 0.77
C HIS A 48 30.62 -8.08 0.38
N ASP A 49 30.86 -9.02 -0.53
CA ASP A 49 29.95 -10.10 -0.85
C ASP A 49 30.57 -11.41 -0.36
N PRO A 50 29.97 -12.10 0.62
CA PRO A 50 30.55 -13.31 1.21
C PRO A 50 30.57 -14.49 0.23
N VAL A 51 29.71 -14.49 -0.80
CA VAL A 51 29.67 -15.58 -1.79
C VAL A 51 30.89 -15.50 -2.73
N VAL A 52 31.27 -14.28 -3.11
CA VAL A 52 32.43 -14.02 -3.99
C VAL A 52 33.71 -13.81 -3.19
N ASN A 53 33.58 -13.58 -1.88
CA ASN A 53 34.63 -13.21 -0.94
C ASN A 53 35.44 -11.98 -1.39
N ARG A 54 34.76 -10.97 -1.96
CA ARG A 54 35.37 -9.73 -2.47
C ARG A 54 34.45 -8.54 -2.26
N HIS A 55 35.02 -7.33 -2.27
CA HIS A 55 34.22 -6.10 -2.27
C HIS A 55 33.74 -5.77 -3.68
N VAL A 56 32.43 -5.82 -3.88
CA VAL A 56 31.76 -5.61 -5.16
C VAL A 56 30.77 -4.45 -5.07
N MET A 57 30.28 -3.99 -6.21
CA MET A 57 29.29 -2.93 -6.25
C MET A 57 27.89 -3.52 -5.99
N PHE A 58 27.11 -2.85 -5.15
CA PHE A 58 25.74 -3.20 -4.87
C PHE A 58 24.81 -2.11 -5.38
N TYR A 59 23.78 -2.49 -6.11
CA TYR A 59 22.82 -1.58 -6.73
C TYR A 59 21.43 -1.72 -6.12
N GLN A 60 20.73 -0.60 -5.97
CA GLN A 60 19.35 -0.63 -5.52
C GLN A 60 18.44 -1.43 -6.45
N LYS A 61 17.74 -2.41 -5.85
CA LYS A 61 16.69 -3.19 -6.47
C LYS A 61 15.53 -2.28 -6.84
N HIS A 62 15.02 -2.46 -8.05
CA HIS A 62 13.85 -1.70 -8.50
C HIS A 62 12.64 -2.04 -7.62
N ILE A 63 12.08 -1.03 -6.95
CA ILE A 63 10.83 -1.17 -6.21
C ILE A 63 9.73 -1.20 -7.27
N LYS A 64 9.20 -2.38 -7.59
CA LYS A 64 7.97 -2.47 -8.38
C LYS A 64 6.90 -1.75 -7.56
N ALA A 65 6.34 -0.67 -8.09
CA ALA A 65 5.19 -0.03 -7.48
C ALA A 65 4.14 -1.12 -7.29
N LYS A 66 3.79 -1.43 -6.03
CA LYS A 66 2.67 -2.34 -5.75
C LYS A 66 1.49 -1.72 -6.47
N SER A 67 1.02 -2.34 -7.56
CA SER A 67 -0.20 -1.90 -8.22
C SER A 67 -1.24 -1.84 -7.12
N LYS A 68 -1.74 -0.64 -6.79
CA LYS A 68 -2.86 -0.52 -5.85
C LYS A 68 -3.90 -1.45 -6.43
N LYS A 69 -4.16 -2.59 -5.76
CA LYS A 69 -5.14 -3.57 -6.20
C LYS A 69 -6.44 -2.81 -6.10
N LYS A 70 -6.85 -2.16 -7.20
CA LYS A 70 -8.09 -1.43 -7.30
C LYS A 70 -9.11 -2.54 -7.15
N TRP A 71 -9.68 -2.68 -5.96
CA TRP A 71 -10.77 -3.59 -5.69
C TRP A 71 -11.92 -3.11 -6.59
N LYS A 72 -11.89 -3.51 -7.87
CA LYS A 72 -13.04 -3.38 -8.73
C LYS A 72 -14.05 -4.28 -8.07
N ASN A 73 -15.05 -3.66 -7.46
CA ASN A 73 -16.11 -4.32 -6.74
C ASN A 73 -16.98 -5.05 -7.78
N LYS A 74 -16.46 -6.18 -8.29
CA LYS A 74 -17.08 -6.96 -9.39
C LYS A 74 -18.48 -7.44 -9.02
N ASN A 75 -18.81 -7.41 -7.72
CA ASN A 75 -20.05 -7.91 -7.15
C ASN A 75 -21.12 -6.83 -6.94
N LEU A 76 -20.83 -5.53 -7.14
CA LEU A 76 -21.85 -4.48 -6.98
C LEU A 76 -22.94 -4.55 -8.05
N ARG A 77 -22.58 -4.84 -9.30
CA ARG A 77 -23.54 -4.91 -10.41
C ARG A 77 -24.60 -6.01 -10.22
N PRO A 78 -24.25 -7.26 -9.88
CA PRO A 78 -25.25 -8.28 -9.60
C PRO A 78 -26.07 -8.00 -8.33
N LEU A 79 -25.48 -7.35 -7.31
CA LEU A 79 -26.21 -6.90 -6.13
C LEU A 79 -27.25 -5.83 -6.46
N LEU A 80 -26.86 -4.79 -7.23
CA LEU A 80 -27.77 -3.74 -7.68
C LEU A 80 -28.91 -4.31 -8.53
N LYS A 81 -28.62 -5.22 -9.47
CA LYS A 81 -29.64 -5.93 -10.24
C LYS A 81 -30.60 -6.74 -9.36
N ARG A 82 -30.10 -7.35 -8.27
CA ARG A 82 -30.94 -8.11 -7.32
C ARG A 82 -31.85 -7.19 -6.51
N VAL A 83 -31.37 -6.01 -6.12
CA VAL A 83 -32.14 -4.99 -5.42
C VAL A 83 -33.23 -4.43 -6.35
N GLU A 84 -32.87 -4.02 -7.58
CA GLU A 84 -33.82 -3.54 -8.60
C GLU A 84 -34.92 -4.57 -8.87
N LYS A 85 -34.54 -5.84 -9.06
CA LYS A 85 -35.50 -6.93 -9.24
C LYS A 85 -36.44 -7.04 -8.02
N SER A 86 -35.90 -7.02 -6.82
CA SER A 86 -36.71 -7.15 -5.59
C SER A 86 -37.68 -5.97 -5.39
N TYR A 87 -37.31 -4.77 -5.85
CA TYR A 87 -38.16 -3.58 -5.85
C TYR A 87 -39.31 -3.71 -6.85
N LEU A 88 -39.02 -4.08 -8.10
CA LEU A 88 -40.02 -4.25 -9.16
C LEU A 88 -41.04 -5.36 -8.87
N TYR A 89 -40.60 -6.47 -8.28
CA TYR A 89 -41.49 -7.58 -7.90
C TYR A 89 -42.26 -7.33 -6.58
N GLY A 90 -42.23 -6.10 -6.05
CA GLY A 90 -43.05 -5.71 -4.89
C GLY A 90 -42.67 -6.38 -3.56
N LYS A 91 -41.50 -7.03 -3.48
CA LYS A 91 -41.03 -7.66 -2.23
C LYS A 91 -40.79 -6.61 -1.13
N PHE A 92 -40.40 -5.40 -1.51
CA PHE A 92 -40.29 -4.25 -0.62
C PHE A 92 -41.63 -3.59 -0.30
N ASN A 93 -42.59 -3.57 -1.24
CA ASN A 93 -43.93 -3.06 -1.00
C ASN A 93 -44.66 -3.85 0.09
N LYS A 94 -44.51 -5.18 0.17
CA LYS A 94 -45.12 -5.97 1.26
C LYS A 94 -44.69 -5.55 2.67
N LEU A 95 -43.45 -5.10 2.86
CA LEU A 95 -42.97 -4.66 4.17
C LEU A 95 -43.38 -3.21 4.47
N ILE A 96 -43.35 -2.35 3.45
CA ILE A 96 -43.74 -0.93 3.53
C ILE A 96 -45.26 -0.80 3.68
N ASP A 97 -46.06 -1.50 2.87
CA ASP A 97 -47.52 -1.49 2.93
C ASP A 97 -48.05 -1.99 4.27
N ASN A 98 -47.38 -2.97 4.90
CA ASN A 98 -47.75 -3.44 6.25
C ASN A 98 -47.40 -2.43 7.34
N THR A 99 -46.32 -1.66 7.20
CA THR A 99 -45.95 -0.60 8.16
C THR A 99 -46.83 0.64 8.02
N TYR A 100 -47.30 0.97 6.81
CA TYR A 100 -48.24 2.07 6.58
C TYR A 100 -49.71 1.68 6.87
N ARG A 101 -50.07 0.39 6.78
CA ARG A 101 -51.43 -0.09 7.17
C ARG A 101 -51.71 0.03 8.66
N SER A 102 -50.70 -0.05 9.51
CA SER A 102 -50.84 0.05 10.97
C SER A 102 -50.89 1.49 11.48
N LEU A 103 -50.64 2.49 10.62
CA LEU A 103 -50.79 3.89 11.00
C LEU A 103 -52.27 4.29 10.83
N PRO A 104 -52.90 4.90 11.85
CA PRO A 104 -54.27 5.38 11.70
C PRO A 104 -54.31 6.42 10.58
N ARG A 105 -55.20 6.22 9.60
CA ARG A 105 -55.49 7.23 8.59
C ARG A 105 -56.14 8.41 9.32
N MET A 106 -55.38 9.48 9.52
CA MET A 106 -55.94 10.74 10.00
C MET A 106 -56.79 11.30 8.86
N SER A 107 -58.11 11.32 9.07
CA SER A 107 -59.11 12.01 8.24
C SER A 107 -59.11 13.50 8.53
#